data_AF-H8KWD3-F1
#
_entry.id   AF-H8KWD3-F1
#
_cell.length_a   1.000
_cell.length_b   1.000
_cell.length_c   1.000
_cell.angle_alpha   90.00
_cell.angle_beta   90.00
_cell.angle_gamma   90.00
#
_symmetry.space_group_name_H-M   'P 1'
#
loop_
_entity.id
_entity.type
_entity.pdbx_description
1 polymer ?
#
loop_
_entity_poly.entity_id
_entity_poly.type
_entity_poly.pdbx_seq_one_letter_code
_entity_poly.pdbx_strand_id
1 'polypeptide(L)'
;MEKTDSLFISITDRSKVFNLLLKLSPDATPVFGSMTPQHMIEHLIQTIRYSNGTDTISLLYESTKAGQIKTGVIYTDNELPKGFKSPLLPKDGLATLQYVDLQTAINQLRIELEQFDQYFKDNPDAKPVNPLTGELAFEEWLVFHGKHFTHHFKQFGLL
;
A
#
# COMPACT_ATOMS: atom_id res chain seq x y z
N MET A 1 -13.92 -3.43 -27.94
CA MET A 1 -12.62 -3.57 -27.28
C MET A 1 -12.92 -3.89 -25.83
N GLU A 2 -12.89 -5.17 -25.47
CA GLU A 2 -13.05 -5.60 -24.09
C GLU A 2 -11.94 -4.96 -23.27
N LYS A 3 -12.29 -4.21 -22.22
CA LYS A 3 -11.33 -3.86 -21.19
C LYS A 3 -10.96 -5.18 -20.52
N THR A 4 -9.77 -5.70 -20.78
CA THR A 4 -9.16 -6.69 -19.91
C THR A 4 -9.05 -6.02 -18.54
N ASP A 5 -9.90 -6.45 -17.60
CA ASP A 5 -9.80 -5.98 -16.22
C ASP A 5 -8.41 -6.37 -15.70
N SER A 6 -7.60 -5.37 -15.41
CA SER A 6 -6.30 -5.55 -14.76
C SER A 6 -6.50 -6.33 -13.47
N LEU A 7 -5.69 -7.38 -13.25
CA LEU A 7 -5.74 -8.23 -12.06
C LEU A 7 -5.57 -7.42 -10.75
N PHE A 8 -4.88 -6.29 -10.83
CA PHE A 8 -4.60 -5.39 -9.72
C PHE A 8 -5.16 -3.99 -10.00
N ILE A 9 -5.57 -3.31 -8.94
CA ILE A 9 -5.90 -1.89 -9.02
C ILE A 9 -4.66 -1.08 -9.41
N SER A 10 -4.83 -0.09 -10.28
CA SER A 10 -3.82 0.94 -10.48
C SER A 10 -4.05 2.04 -9.47
N ILE A 11 -3.05 2.35 -8.65
CA ILE A 11 -3.21 3.46 -7.70
C ILE A 11 -3.39 4.79 -8.44
N THR A 12 -2.79 4.97 -9.63
CA THR A 12 -2.90 6.21 -10.43
C THR A 12 -4.31 6.48 -10.93
N ASP A 13 -5.20 5.48 -10.95
CA ASP A 13 -6.64 5.68 -11.11
C ASP A 13 -7.26 6.14 -9.77
N ARG A 14 -6.92 7.38 -9.38
CA ARG A 14 -7.34 7.98 -8.10
C ARG A 14 -8.86 7.95 -7.96
N SER A 15 -9.59 8.22 -9.04
CA SER A 15 -11.05 8.17 -9.06
C SER A 15 -11.57 6.78 -8.67
N LYS A 16 -11.06 5.70 -9.28
CA LYS A 16 -11.46 4.33 -8.91
C LYS A 16 -11.08 3.99 -7.47
N VAL A 17 -9.86 4.33 -7.04
CA VAL A 17 -9.39 4.11 -5.66
C VAL A 17 -10.33 4.77 -4.65
N PHE A 18 -10.61 6.06 -4.80
CA PHE A 18 -11.45 6.78 -3.84
C PHE A 18 -12.92 6.39 -3.93
N ASN A 19 -13.45 6.04 -5.11
CA ASN A 19 -14.81 5.52 -5.25
C ASN A 19 -15.01 4.18 -4.52
N LEU A 20 -13.99 3.34 -4.42
CA LEU A 20 -14.04 2.12 -3.61
C LEU A 20 -13.95 2.44 -2.11
N LEU A 21 -13.06 3.36 -1.72
CA LEU A 21 -12.92 3.78 -0.32
C LEU A 21 -14.18 4.48 0.22
N LEU A 22 -14.97 5.16 -0.63
CA LEU A 22 -16.27 5.73 -0.24
C LEU A 22 -17.29 4.67 0.19
N LYS A 23 -17.10 3.40 -0.19
CA LYS A 23 -17.97 2.28 0.21
C LYS A 23 -17.51 1.62 1.52
N LEU A 24 -16.35 2.01 2.04
CA LEU A 24 -15.78 1.40 3.24
C LEU A 24 -16.43 2.00 4.49
N SER A 25 -17.29 1.21 5.15
CA SER A 25 -17.91 1.62 6.41
C SER A 25 -16.90 1.63 7.56
N PRO A 26 -16.96 2.58 8.51
CA PRO A 26 -16.08 2.60 9.68
C PRO A 26 -16.15 1.36 10.58
N ASP A 27 -17.30 0.66 10.57
CA ASP A 27 -17.59 -0.55 11.34
C ASP A 27 -17.43 -1.85 10.53
N ALA A 28 -16.90 -1.77 9.30
CA ALA A 28 -16.74 -2.94 8.45
C ALA A 28 -15.79 -3.98 9.08
N THR A 29 -16.25 -5.24 9.12
CA THR A 29 -15.44 -6.38 9.55
C THR A 29 -14.58 -6.88 8.38
N PRO A 30 -13.26 -7.07 8.57
CA PRO A 30 -12.42 -7.60 7.50
C PRO A 30 -12.75 -9.07 7.19
N VAL A 31 -12.69 -9.44 5.90
CA VAL A 31 -12.79 -10.82 5.40
C VAL A 31 -11.60 -11.66 5.89
N PHE A 32 -10.42 -11.05 6.06
CA PHE A 32 -9.24 -11.68 6.62
C PHE A 32 -8.32 -10.67 7.34
N GLY A 33 -7.45 -11.15 8.21
CA GLY A 33 -6.59 -10.28 9.04
C GLY A 33 -7.38 -9.60 10.17
N SER A 34 -6.77 -8.61 10.83
CA SER A 34 -7.29 -8.02 12.07
C SER A 34 -7.43 -6.51 12.06
N MET A 35 -6.99 -5.82 11.01
CA MET A 35 -7.09 -4.36 10.92
C MET A 35 -8.56 -3.93 10.87
N THR A 36 -8.90 -2.87 11.59
CA THR A 36 -10.16 -2.14 11.32
C THR A 36 -10.00 -1.29 10.04
N PRO A 37 -11.09 -0.76 9.47
CA PRO A 37 -11.04 0.11 8.30
C PRO A 37 -10.03 1.25 8.43
N GLN A 38 -10.01 1.95 9.56
CA GLN A 38 -9.07 3.06 9.77
C GLN A 38 -7.61 2.57 9.86
N HIS A 39 -7.35 1.47 10.58
CA HIS A 39 -6.00 0.91 10.64
C HIS A 39 -5.47 0.52 9.25
N MET A 40 -6.34 0.01 8.37
CA MET A 40 -5.96 -0.31 7.00
C MET A 40 -5.57 0.95 6.21
N ILE A 41 -6.35 2.02 6.31
CA ILE A 41 -6.01 3.30 5.64
C ILE A 41 -4.71 3.88 6.18
N GLU A 42 -4.52 3.90 7.49
CA GLU A 42 -3.28 4.38 8.11
C GLU A 42 -2.06 3.52 7.74
N HIS A 43 -2.26 2.21 7.60
CA HIS A 43 -1.23 1.31 7.10
C HIS A 43 -0.83 1.60 5.64
N LEU A 44 -1.80 1.90 4.77
CA LEU A 44 -1.53 2.35 3.40
C LEU A 44 -0.77 3.69 3.40
N ILE A 45 -1.21 4.66 4.21
CA ILE A 45 -0.54 5.97 4.37
C ILE A 45 0.93 5.79 4.73
N GLN A 46 1.23 4.99 5.76
CA GLN A 46 2.61 4.78 6.19
C GLN A 46 3.49 4.22 5.07
N THR A 47 2.92 3.34 4.25
CA THR A 47 3.64 2.72 3.14
C THR A 47 3.85 3.70 1.98
N ILE A 48 2.87 4.56 1.70
CA ILE A 48 3.01 5.66 0.74
C ILE A 48 4.09 6.64 1.20
N ARG A 49 4.13 6.96 2.49
CA ARG A 49 5.14 7.86 3.08
C ARG A 49 6.58 7.39 2.91
N TYR A 50 6.81 6.07 2.94
CA TYR A 50 8.12 5.50 2.60
C TYR A 50 8.48 5.73 1.13
N SER A 51 7.49 5.73 0.24
CA SER A 51 7.70 5.89 -1.19
C SER A 51 7.71 7.34 -1.68
N ASN A 52 7.16 8.28 -0.91
CA ASN A 52 7.09 9.70 -1.28
C ASN A 52 8.18 10.57 -0.62
N GLY A 53 9.15 9.93 0.04
CA GLY A 53 10.29 10.60 0.69
C GLY A 53 9.96 11.30 2.01
N THR A 54 8.72 11.25 2.50
CA THR A 54 8.33 11.85 3.78
C THR A 54 8.94 11.11 4.96
N ASP A 55 8.89 9.77 4.91
CA ASP A 55 9.51 8.91 5.92
C ASP A 55 10.58 8.04 5.25
N THR A 56 11.68 7.78 5.95
CA THR A 56 12.71 6.84 5.50
C THR A 56 12.69 5.58 6.34
N ILE A 57 12.91 4.43 5.71
CA ILE A 57 13.01 3.14 6.41
C ILE A 57 14.18 2.32 5.87
N SER A 58 14.80 1.54 6.75
CA SER A 58 15.87 0.61 6.38
C SER A 58 15.30 -0.71 5.84
N LEU A 59 16.07 -1.35 4.96
CA LEU A 59 15.78 -2.70 4.51
C LEU A 59 15.83 -3.68 5.69
N LEU A 60 14.80 -4.52 5.81
CA LEU A 60 14.65 -5.46 6.92
C LEU A 60 15.45 -6.76 6.73
N TYR A 61 15.58 -7.21 5.48
CA TYR A 61 16.21 -8.48 5.14
C TYR A 61 17.55 -8.29 4.43
N GLU A 62 18.43 -9.28 4.52
CA GLU A 62 19.63 -9.36 3.68
C GLU A 62 19.28 -9.22 2.18
N SER A 63 20.17 -8.59 1.41
CA SER A 63 19.94 -8.20 0.01
C SER A 63 19.47 -9.37 -0.87
N THR A 64 20.05 -10.56 -0.70
CA THR A 64 19.63 -11.78 -1.43
C THR A 64 18.17 -12.13 -1.17
N LYS A 65 17.72 -12.06 0.09
CA LYS A 65 16.34 -12.38 0.46
C LYS A 65 15.38 -11.30 -0.01
N ALA A 66 15.75 -10.03 0.14
CA ALA A 66 14.98 -8.90 -0.36
C ALA A 66 14.79 -8.98 -1.89
N GLY A 67 15.84 -9.34 -2.63
CA GLY A 67 15.79 -9.55 -4.09
C GLY A 67 14.82 -10.67 -4.50
N GLN A 68 14.80 -11.78 -3.76
CA GLN A 68 13.83 -12.86 -4.00
C GLN A 68 12.38 -12.40 -3.78
N ILE A 69 12.14 -11.64 -2.70
CA ILE A 69 10.81 -11.08 -2.42
C ILE A 69 10.43 -10.07 -3.52
N LYS A 70 11.37 -9.20 -3.92
CA LYS A 70 11.17 -8.24 -5.01
C LYS A 70 10.75 -8.94 -6.30
N THR A 71 11.46 -10.00 -6.71
CA THR A 71 11.09 -10.77 -7.90
C THR A 71 9.68 -11.33 -7.81
N GLY A 72 9.34 -11.96 -6.68
CA GLY A 72 8.01 -12.56 -6.49
C GLY A 72 6.88 -11.52 -6.42
N VAL A 73 7.13 -10.36 -5.84
CA VAL A 73 6.10 -9.33 -5.65
C VAL A 73 5.98 -8.41 -6.87
N ILE A 74 7.09 -7.97 -7.47
CA ILE A 74 7.10 -6.94 -8.53
C ILE A 74 7.04 -7.57 -9.93
N TYR A 75 7.73 -8.68 -10.18
CA TYR A 75 7.93 -9.20 -11.54
C TYR A 75 7.10 -10.47 -11.84
N THR A 76 6.02 -10.70 -11.10
CA THR A 76 5.06 -11.78 -11.37
C THR A 76 3.64 -11.27 -11.19
N ASP A 77 2.64 -12.06 -11.58
CA ASP A 77 1.21 -11.75 -11.33
C ASP A 77 0.71 -12.31 -9.99
N ASN A 78 1.59 -12.71 -9.08
CA ASN A 78 1.20 -13.25 -7.78
C ASN A 78 0.53 -12.18 -6.91
N GLU A 79 -0.57 -12.54 -6.26
CA GLU A 79 -1.18 -11.72 -5.21
C GLU A 79 -0.34 -11.74 -3.92
N LEU A 80 -0.46 -10.68 -3.11
CA LEU A 80 0.10 -10.70 -1.77
C LEU A 80 -0.67 -11.72 -0.90
N PRO A 81 0.02 -12.61 -0.16
CA PRO A 81 -0.63 -13.69 0.58
C PRO A 81 -1.63 -13.17 1.61
N LYS A 82 -2.87 -13.70 1.60
CA LYS A 82 -3.87 -13.42 2.64
C LYS A 82 -3.33 -13.83 4.01
N GLY A 83 -3.53 -12.98 5.01
CA GLY A 83 -3.04 -13.22 6.37
C GLY A 83 -1.53 -13.00 6.56
N PHE A 84 -0.83 -12.46 5.55
CA PHE A 84 0.55 -12.02 5.73
C PHE A 84 0.61 -10.95 6.84
N LYS A 85 1.31 -11.27 7.93
CA LYS A 85 1.63 -10.30 8.98
C LYS A 85 2.98 -9.69 8.66
N SER A 86 2.97 -8.42 8.26
CA SER A 86 4.21 -7.68 8.05
C SER A 86 5.03 -7.67 9.35
N PRO A 87 6.33 -8.00 9.33
CA PRO A 87 7.19 -7.93 10.51
C PRO A 87 7.32 -6.54 11.12
N LEU A 88 6.91 -5.50 10.39
CA LEU A 88 6.91 -4.11 10.86
C LEU A 88 5.68 -3.75 11.70
N LEU A 89 4.65 -4.59 11.71
CA LEU A 89 3.49 -4.38 12.55
C LEU A 89 3.77 -4.85 13.99
N PRO A 90 3.08 -4.29 14.99
CA PRO A 90 3.14 -4.78 16.37
C PRO A 90 2.93 -6.29 16.43
N LYS A 91 3.73 -6.98 17.26
CA LYS A 91 3.59 -8.42 17.48
C LYS A 91 2.25 -8.76 18.12
N ASP A 92 1.81 -7.87 19.03
CA ASP A 92 0.57 -7.97 19.78
C ASP A 92 -0.29 -6.73 19.49
N GLY A 93 -1.56 -6.97 19.16
CA GLY A 93 -2.54 -5.91 18.91
C GLY A 93 -2.41 -5.21 17.56
N LEU A 94 -3.02 -4.03 17.47
CA LEU A 94 -3.00 -3.15 16.30
C LEU A 94 -2.15 -1.91 16.59
N ALA A 95 -1.62 -1.29 15.53
CA ALA A 95 -0.89 -0.02 15.64
C ALA A 95 -1.79 1.06 16.25
N THR A 96 -1.20 1.98 17.01
CA THR A 96 -1.95 3.14 17.53
C THR A 96 -2.39 4.05 16.39
N LEU A 97 -3.70 4.30 16.30
CA LEU A 97 -4.27 5.21 15.32
C LEU A 97 -3.76 6.64 15.53
N GLN A 98 -3.38 7.30 14.44
CA GLN A 98 -2.86 8.66 14.42
C GLN A 98 -3.93 9.69 14.06
N TYR A 99 -4.98 9.29 13.32
CA TYR A 99 -6.07 10.19 12.95
C TYR A 99 -7.30 10.01 13.84
N VAL A 100 -8.12 11.05 13.93
CA VAL A 100 -9.33 11.07 14.77
C VAL A 100 -10.43 10.14 14.26
N ASP A 101 -10.52 9.95 12.94
CA ASP A 101 -11.53 9.09 12.32
C ASP A 101 -11.10 8.58 10.92
N LEU A 102 -11.87 7.64 10.38
CA LEU A 102 -11.66 7.06 9.05
C LEU A 102 -11.65 8.12 7.93
N GLN A 103 -12.53 9.12 8.00
CA GLN A 103 -12.67 10.12 6.94
C GLN A 103 -11.43 11.02 6.88
N THR A 104 -10.89 11.39 8.03
CA THR A 104 -9.65 12.15 8.18
C THR A 104 -8.46 11.35 7.64
N ALA A 105 -8.38 10.06 7.97
CA ALA A 105 -7.36 9.17 7.41
C ALA A 105 -7.47 9.07 5.87
N ILE A 106 -8.67 8.89 5.31
CA ILE A 106 -8.86 8.83 3.84
C ILE A 106 -8.44 10.14 3.16
N ASN A 107 -8.73 11.29 3.78
CA ASN A 107 -8.28 12.58 3.25
C ASN A 107 -6.76 12.72 3.29
N GLN A 108 -6.11 12.25 4.36
CA GLN A 108 -4.66 12.23 4.41
C GLN A 108 -4.06 11.29 3.36
N LEU A 109 -4.64 10.11 3.14
CA LEU A 109 -4.18 9.19 2.08
C LEU A 109 -4.17 9.86 0.71
N ARG A 110 -5.14 10.73 0.41
CA ARG A 110 -5.17 11.53 -0.82
C ARG A 110 -3.96 12.46 -0.93
N ILE A 111 -3.65 13.20 0.14
CA ILE A 111 -2.50 14.11 0.19
C ILE A 111 -1.20 13.34 -0.02
N GLU A 112 -1.04 12.20 0.64
CA GLU A 112 0.17 11.39 0.56
C GLU A 112 0.38 10.78 -0.84
N LEU A 113 -0.71 10.42 -1.53
CA LEU A 113 -0.68 9.97 -2.92
C LEU A 113 -0.31 11.09 -3.90
N GLU A 114 -0.77 12.32 -3.66
CA GLU A 114 -0.36 13.49 -4.44
C GLU A 114 1.13 13.81 -4.22
N GLN A 115 1.60 13.70 -2.98
CA GLN A 115 3.02 13.85 -2.63
C GLN A 115 3.89 12.76 -3.27
N PHE A 116 3.39 11.52 -3.38
CA PHE A 116 4.08 10.45 -4.09
C PHE A 116 4.30 10.79 -5.56
N ASP A 117 3.28 11.29 -6.26
CA ASP A 117 3.42 11.69 -7.66
C ASP A 117 4.41 12.86 -7.81
N GLN A 118 4.31 13.85 -6.93
CA GLN A 118 5.19 15.02 -6.95
C GLN A 118 6.64 14.66 -6.62
N TYR A 119 6.88 13.75 -5.68
CA TYR A 119 8.21 13.29 -5.29
C TYR A 119 8.98 12.69 -6.48
N PHE A 120 8.36 11.79 -7.24
CA PHE A 120 8.99 11.18 -8.42
C PHE A 120 9.05 12.11 -9.63
N LYS A 121 8.15 13.09 -9.73
CA LYS A 121 8.26 14.15 -10.72
C LYS A 121 9.50 15.01 -10.48
N ASP A 122 9.79 15.36 -9.23
CA ASP A 122 10.94 16.18 -8.85
C ASP A 122 12.24 15.35 -8.80
N ASN A 123 12.14 14.04 -8.56
CA ASN A 123 13.27 13.13 -8.41
C ASN A 123 13.06 11.87 -9.28
N PRO A 124 13.18 11.97 -10.62
CA PRO A 124 12.86 10.86 -11.54
C PRO A 124 13.74 9.62 -11.34
N ASP A 125 14.97 9.78 -10.85
CA ASP A 125 15.90 8.69 -10.59
C ASP A 125 15.85 8.17 -9.14
N ALA A 126 14.93 8.69 -8.31
CA ALA A 126 14.82 8.28 -6.92
C ALA A 126 14.45 6.80 -6.78
N LYS A 127 15.01 6.15 -5.76
CA LYS A 127 14.70 4.76 -5.43
C LYS A 127 14.44 4.57 -3.93
N PRO A 128 13.39 5.22 -3.37
CA PRO A 128 13.11 5.11 -1.95
C PRO A 128 12.88 3.64 -1.55
N VAL A 129 13.34 3.29 -0.35
CA VAL A 129 13.41 1.91 0.12
C VAL A 129 12.05 1.39 0.53
N ASN A 130 11.67 0.24 -0.02
CA ASN A 130 10.67 -0.63 0.57
C ASN A 130 11.36 -1.57 1.58
N PRO A 131 10.84 -1.71 2.80
CA PRO A 131 11.51 -2.46 3.85
C PRO A 131 11.63 -3.97 3.57
N LEU A 132 10.81 -4.53 2.68
CA LEU A 132 10.83 -5.96 2.35
C LEU A 132 11.56 -6.27 1.04
N THR A 133 11.52 -5.35 0.07
CA THR A 133 12.02 -5.58 -1.30
C THR A 133 13.23 -4.71 -1.66
N GLY A 134 13.62 -3.77 -0.81
CA GLY A 134 14.76 -2.88 -1.02
C GLY A 134 14.42 -1.66 -1.86
N GLU A 135 15.41 -1.12 -2.56
CA GLU A 135 15.25 0.04 -3.44
C GLU A 135 14.27 -0.27 -4.58
N LEU A 136 13.26 0.60 -4.74
CA LEU A 136 12.27 0.50 -5.81
C LEU A 136 12.23 1.82 -6.59
N ALA A 137 12.33 1.74 -7.92
CA ALA A 137 12.04 2.86 -8.81
C ALA A 137 10.53 3.17 -8.85
N PHE A 138 10.14 4.26 -9.51
CA PHE A 138 8.74 4.71 -9.59
C PHE A 138 7.80 3.61 -10.09
N GLU A 139 8.12 2.95 -11.20
CA GLU A 139 7.30 1.92 -11.82
C GLU A 139 7.14 0.70 -10.89
N GLU A 140 8.19 0.38 -10.14
CA GLU A 140 8.18 -0.74 -9.20
C GLU A 140 7.32 -0.41 -7.97
N TRP A 141 7.36 0.83 -7.49
CA TRP A 141 6.45 1.31 -6.47
C TRP A 141 5.00 1.30 -6.94
N LEU A 142 4.71 1.67 -8.19
CA LEU A 142 3.36 1.57 -8.75
C LEU A 142 2.85 0.12 -8.75
N VAL A 143 3.68 -0.84 -9.14
CA VAL A 143 3.31 -2.26 -9.09
C VAL A 143 3.09 -2.72 -7.65
N PHE A 144 4.01 -2.39 -6.74
CA PHE A 144 3.88 -2.76 -5.33
C PHE A 144 2.59 -2.20 -4.72
N HIS A 145 2.35 -0.89 -4.87
CA HIS A 145 1.17 -0.23 -4.33
C HIS A 145 -0.11 -0.75 -4.96
N GLY A 146 -0.12 -1.04 -6.27
CA GLY A 146 -1.27 -1.65 -6.93
C GLY A 146 -1.66 -2.99 -6.29
N LYS A 147 -0.67 -3.85 -6.03
CA LYS A 147 -0.89 -5.14 -5.35
C LYS A 147 -1.28 -4.97 -3.88
N HIS A 148 -0.64 -4.04 -3.19
CA HIS A 148 -0.89 -3.74 -1.78
C HIS A 148 -2.29 -3.19 -1.54
N PHE A 149 -2.73 -2.23 -2.34
CA PHE A 149 -4.10 -1.72 -2.31
C PHE A 149 -5.09 -2.81 -2.69
N THR A 150 -4.81 -3.61 -3.72
CA THR A 150 -5.68 -4.73 -4.12
C THR A 150 -5.87 -5.73 -2.97
N HIS A 151 -4.79 -6.08 -2.27
CA HIS A 151 -4.84 -6.96 -1.10
C HIS A 151 -5.77 -6.39 -0.01
N HIS A 152 -5.62 -5.11 0.34
CA HIS A 152 -6.45 -4.48 1.37
C HIS A 152 -7.88 -4.20 0.91
N PHE A 153 -8.13 -4.00 -0.38
CA PHE A 153 -9.49 -3.85 -0.88
C PHE A 153 -10.23 -5.18 -0.86
N LYS A 154 -9.55 -6.29 -1.20
CA LYS A 154 -10.06 -7.65 -0.99
C LYS A 154 -10.25 -7.98 0.49
N GLN A 155 -9.43 -7.42 1.37
CA GLN A 155 -9.59 -7.56 2.83
C GLN A 155 -10.95 -7.06 3.31
N PHE A 156 -11.52 -6.04 2.68
CA PHE A 156 -12.81 -5.46 3.06
C PHE A 156 -13.91 -5.69 2.01
N GLY A 157 -13.71 -6.62 1.07
CA GLY A 157 -14.71 -6.96 0.05
C GLY A 157 -15.08 -5.79 -0.88
N LEU A 158 -14.15 -4.86 -1.11
CA LEU A 158 -14.34 -3.73 -2.02
C LEU A 158 -14.09 -4.11 -3.49
N LEU A 159 -13.41 -5.23 -3.73
CA LEU A 159 -13.10 -5.83 -5.02
C LEU A 159 -13.55 -7.30 -5.07
#